data_AF-E9GP07-F1
#
_entry.id   AF-E9GP07-F1
#
_cell.length_a   1.000
_cell.length_b   1.000
_cell.length_c   1.000
_cell.angle_alpha   90.00
_cell.angle_beta   90.00
_cell.angle_gamma   90.00
#
_symmetry.space_group_name_H-M   'P 1'
#
loop_
_entity.id
_entity.type
_entity.pdbx_description
1 polymer ?
#
loop_
_entity_poly.entity_id
_entity_poly.type
_entity_poly.pdbx_seq_one_letter_code
_entity_poly.pdbx_strand_id
1 'polypeptide(L)'
;MESNILSSLKGGYPHLTEKILNLLDARSLANAELVCRQWRSFIADGRCWKKYLLSKKVTSIPNIFSWAEYSGDNESERHHNKQDWMKIHNFYQKLEDNWRSASCRQQKIVNYKAKCFSMNTTKIFTAGYVENQCIIKTWNRKSLHCERNFTDEDKLHIVSMDCDDDLLVTMSIDAWRPRFT
;
A
#
# COMPACT_ATOMS: atom_id res chain seq x y z
N MET A 1 -21.37 -41.75 -3.85
CA MET A 1 -20.67 -41.80 -5.15
C MET A 1 -19.90 -40.49 -5.26
N GLU A 2 -18.65 -40.48 -4.81
CA GLU A 2 -17.83 -39.26 -4.81
C GLU A 2 -17.02 -39.21 -6.12
N SER A 3 -17.33 -38.26 -6.99
CA SER A 3 -16.55 -38.00 -8.19
C SER A 3 -15.55 -36.88 -7.91
N ASN A 4 -14.28 -37.08 -8.27
CA ASN A 4 -13.28 -36.02 -8.20
C ASN A 4 -13.52 -35.04 -9.36
N ILE A 5 -14.26 -33.99 -9.05
CA ILE A 5 -14.74 -32.99 -10.02
C ILE A 5 -13.57 -32.37 -10.79
N LEU A 6 -12.47 -32.00 -10.11
CA LEU A 6 -11.35 -31.33 -10.78
C LEU A 6 -10.48 -32.28 -11.61
N SER A 7 -10.32 -33.55 -11.24
CA SER A 7 -9.62 -34.52 -12.09
C SER A 7 -10.44 -34.89 -13.33
N SER A 8 -11.77 -34.92 -13.21
CA SER A 8 -12.69 -35.13 -14.33
C SER A 8 -12.68 -33.93 -15.30
N LEU A 9 -12.58 -32.71 -14.78
CA LEU A 9 -12.55 -31.47 -15.58
C LEU A 9 -11.27 -31.28 -16.40
N LYS A 10 -10.16 -31.94 -16.05
CA LYS A 10 -8.90 -31.86 -16.83
C LYS A 10 -9.06 -32.45 -18.24
N GLY A 11 -10.05 -33.32 -18.47
CA GLY A 11 -10.37 -33.90 -19.76
C GLY A 11 -11.06 -32.96 -20.76
N GLY A 12 -11.42 -31.72 -20.38
CA GLY A 12 -12.05 -30.79 -21.34
C GLY A 12 -12.35 -29.35 -20.89
N TYR A 13 -12.26 -29.03 -19.59
CA TYR A 13 -12.69 -27.71 -19.07
C TYR A 13 -11.72 -27.09 -18.04
N PRO A 14 -10.45 -26.83 -18.41
CA PRO A 14 -9.45 -26.25 -17.50
C PRO A 14 -9.86 -24.87 -16.94
N HIS A 15 -10.67 -24.11 -17.68
CA HIS A 15 -11.20 -22.81 -17.26
C HIS A 15 -12.20 -22.91 -16.09
N LEU A 16 -12.96 -24.00 -15.98
CA LEU A 16 -13.87 -24.23 -14.86
C LEU A 16 -13.08 -24.57 -13.59
N THR A 17 -12.06 -25.43 -13.71
CA THR A 17 -11.11 -25.72 -12.63
C THR A 17 -10.48 -24.43 -12.09
N GLU A 18 -10.08 -23.52 -12.99
CA GLU A 18 -9.54 -22.22 -12.60
C GLU A 18 -10.56 -21.37 -11.85
N LYS A 19 -11.81 -21.28 -12.34
CA LYS A 19 -12.87 -20.51 -11.67
C LYS A 19 -13.14 -21.03 -10.26
N ILE A 20 -13.23 -22.35 -10.09
CA ILE A 20 -13.49 -22.99 -8.79
C ILE A 20 -12.35 -22.68 -7.81
N LEU A 21 -11.09 -22.88 -8.24
CA LEU A 21 -9.93 -22.63 -7.37
C LEU A 21 -9.77 -21.17 -6.99
N ASN A 22 -10.18 -20.24 -7.85
CA ASN A 22 -10.17 -18.79 -7.55
C ASN A 22 -11.23 -18.36 -6.52
N LEU A 23 -12.19 -19.22 -6.15
CA LEU A 23 -13.14 -18.96 -5.06
C LEU A 23 -12.57 -19.28 -3.68
N LEU A 24 -11.43 -19.98 -3.62
CA LEU A 24 -10.84 -20.43 -2.38
C LEU A 24 -10.07 -19.30 -1.67
N ASP A 25 -10.11 -19.31 -0.34
CA ASP A 25 -9.21 -18.50 0.47
C ASP A 25 -7.79 -19.10 0.49
N ALA A 26 -6.81 -18.36 1.00
CA ALA A 26 -5.40 -18.81 1.00
C ALA A 26 -5.23 -20.18 1.68
N ARG A 27 -5.95 -20.43 2.78
CA ARG A 27 -5.86 -21.71 3.51
C ARG A 27 -6.48 -22.84 2.72
N SER A 28 -7.67 -22.65 2.14
CA SER A 28 -8.31 -23.69 1.31
C SER A 28 -7.53 -23.93 0.03
N LEU A 29 -6.91 -22.91 -0.55
CA LEU A 29 -6.03 -23.04 -1.71
C LEU A 29 -4.75 -23.82 -1.38
N ALA A 30 -4.16 -23.60 -0.20
CA ALA A 30 -3.03 -24.39 0.29
C ALA A 30 -3.42 -25.86 0.54
N ASN A 31 -4.60 -26.10 1.14
CA ASN A 31 -5.12 -27.45 1.34
C ASN A 31 -5.41 -28.15 0.01
N ALA A 32 -5.93 -27.42 -0.98
CA ALA A 32 -6.23 -27.90 -2.32
C ALA A 32 -4.99 -28.46 -3.03
N GLU A 33 -3.79 -27.92 -2.78
CA GLU A 33 -2.54 -28.46 -3.32
C GLU A 33 -2.14 -29.82 -2.73
N LEU A 34 -2.62 -30.15 -1.53
CA LEU A 34 -2.30 -31.39 -0.84
C LEU A 34 -3.24 -32.53 -1.24
N VAL A 35 -4.34 -32.23 -1.96
CA VAL A 35 -5.34 -33.21 -2.38
C VAL A 35 -4.74 -34.23 -3.35
N CYS A 36 -4.09 -33.77 -4.43
CA CYS A 36 -3.39 -34.66 -5.36
C CYS A 36 -2.37 -33.91 -6.25
N ARG A 37 -1.52 -34.67 -6.97
CA ARG A 37 -0.50 -34.11 -7.88
C ARG A 37 -1.07 -33.19 -8.96
N GLN A 38 -2.29 -33.49 -9.43
CA GLN A 38 -2.93 -32.70 -10.48
C GLN A 38 -3.37 -31.32 -9.98
N TRP A 39 -4.00 -31.27 -8.80
CA TRP A 39 -4.39 -30.00 -8.18
C TRP A 39 -3.17 -29.16 -7.86
N ARG A 40 -2.12 -29.80 -7.30
CA ARG A 40 -0.83 -29.16 -7.06
C ARG A 40 -0.24 -28.56 -8.33
N SER A 41 -0.24 -29.29 -9.44
CA SER A 41 0.27 -28.80 -10.73
C SER A 41 -0.50 -27.56 -11.21
N PHE A 42 -1.82 -27.55 -11.06
CA PHE A 42 -2.66 -26.44 -11.53
C PHE A 42 -2.47 -25.17 -10.67
N ILE A 43 -2.27 -25.33 -9.37
CA ILE A 43 -2.05 -24.20 -8.44
C ILE A 43 -0.60 -23.71 -8.52
N ALA A 44 0.37 -24.60 -8.79
CA ALA A 44 1.79 -24.29 -8.87
C ALA A 44 2.14 -23.29 -9.98
N ASP A 45 1.33 -23.20 -11.04
CA ASP A 45 1.46 -22.22 -12.13
C ASP A 45 1.30 -20.76 -11.65
N GLY A 46 1.02 -20.52 -10.37
CA GLY A 46 1.04 -19.19 -9.74
C GLY A 46 -0.15 -18.30 -10.07
N ARG A 47 -0.94 -18.65 -11.10
CA ARG A 47 -2.11 -17.88 -11.56
C ARG A 47 -3.20 -17.76 -10.49
N CYS A 48 -3.46 -18.82 -9.73
CA CYS A 48 -4.44 -18.82 -8.65
C CYS A 48 -4.02 -17.88 -7.51
N TRP A 49 -2.75 -17.92 -7.11
CA TRP A 49 -2.20 -17.03 -6.07
C TRP A 49 -2.17 -15.57 -6.52
N LYS A 50 -1.78 -15.31 -7.79
CA LYS A 50 -1.86 -13.97 -8.40
C LYS A 50 -3.28 -13.41 -8.34
N LYS A 51 -4.27 -14.17 -8.80
CA LYS A 51 -5.68 -13.74 -8.81
C LYS A 51 -6.22 -13.55 -7.40
N TYR A 52 -5.94 -14.48 -6.49
CA TYR A 52 -6.31 -14.36 -5.07
C TYR A 52 -5.77 -13.05 -4.48
N LEU A 53 -4.47 -12.79 -4.61
CA LEU A 53 -3.86 -11.58 -4.06
C LEU A 53 -4.44 -10.31 -4.70
N LEU A 54 -4.53 -10.24 -6.03
CA LEU A 54 -5.12 -9.09 -6.73
C LEU A 54 -6.57 -8.83 -6.32
N SER A 55 -7.38 -9.88 -6.11
CA SER A 55 -8.77 -9.77 -5.69
C SER A 55 -8.95 -9.18 -4.29
N LYS A 56 -7.93 -9.28 -3.42
CA LYS A 56 -7.97 -8.73 -2.07
C LYS A 56 -7.72 -7.21 -2.03
N LYS A 57 -7.76 -6.52 -3.18
CA LYS A 57 -7.43 -5.08 -3.32
C LYS A 57 -6.06 -4.75 -2.75
N VAL A 58 -5.14 -5.70 -2.88
CA VAL A 58 -3.67 -5.59 -2.71
C VAL A 58 -3.08 -4.72 -3.85
N THR A 59 -3.86 -3.80 -4.40
CA THR A 59 -3.49 -2.88 -5.47
C THR A 59 -2.74 -1.66 -4.95
N SER A 60 -2.86 -1.37 -3.65
CA SER A 60 -2.42 -0.12 -3.04
C SER A 60 -1.12 -0.23 -2.24
N ILE A 61 -0.36 -1.32 -2.39
CA ILE A 61 1.05 -1.30 -1.98
C ILE A 61 1.86 -0.84 -3.19
N PRO A 62 2.22 0.45 -3.29
CA PRO A 62 3.31 0.84 -4.18
C PRO A 62 4.51 0.03 -3.72
N ASN A 63 5.10 -0.76 -4.62
CA ASN A 63 6.35 -1.53 -4.46
C ASN A 63 6.29 -3.05 -4.48
N ILE A 64 5.13 -3.72 -4.55
CA ILE A 64 5.12 -5.18 -4.83
C ILE A 64 5.86 -5.50 -6.13
N PHE A 65 5.76 -4.61 -7.13
CA PHE A 65 6.50 -4.71 -8.38
C PHE A 65 7.88 -4.03 -8.35
N SER A 66 8.16 -3.07 -7.46
CA SER A 66 9.51 -2.52 -7.35
C SER A 66 10.55 -3.54 -6.85
N TRP A 67 10.10 -4.57 -6.10
CA TRP A 67 10.95 -5.73 -5.76
C TRP A 67 11.26 -6.61 -6.99
N ALA A 68 10.43 -6.53 -8.04
CA ALA A 68 10.65 -7.18 -9.32
C ALA A 68 11.41 -6.28 -10.33
N GLU A 69 11.34 -4.95 -10.19
CA GLU A 69 11.96 -3.99 -11.11
C GLU A 69 13.47 -3.79 -10.90
N TYR A 70 14.05 -4.24 -9.77
CA TYR A 70 15.50 -4.16 -9.53
C TYR A 70 16.35 -5.27 -10.18
N SER A 71 15.80 -5.96 -11.16
CA SER A 71 16.58 -6.81 -12.06
C SER A 71 16.23 -6.38 -13.47
N GLY A 72 17.14 -5.70 -14.15
CA GLY A 72 16.98 -5.39 -15.57
C GLY A 72 16.85 -6.69 -16.34
N ASP A 73 15.67 -6.91 -16.94
CA ASP A 73 15.47 -7.65 -18.19
C ASP A 73 13.96 -7.88 -18.41
N ASN A 74 13.49 -7.37 -19.55
CA ASN A 74 12.27 -7.69 -20.30
C ASN A 74 11.00 -8.12 -19.52
N GLU A 75 10.03 -7.21 -19.47
CA GLU A 75 8.71 -7.32 -18.83
C GLU A 75 7.78 -8.42 -19.40
N SER A 76 8.13 -9.11 -20.49
CA SER A 76 7.16 -9.93 -21.21
C SER A 76 6.93 -11.34 -20.67
N GLU A 77 7.83 -11.94 -19.87
CA GLU A 77 7.68 -13.37 -19.51
C GLU A 77 8.21 -13.76 -18.11
N ARG A 78 8.14 -12.88 -17.11
CA ARG A 78 8.39 -13.33 -15.74
C ARG A 78 7.18 -14.12 -15.23
N HIS A 79 7.24 -15.44 -15.41
CA HIS A 79 6.42 -16.37 -14.65
C HIS A 79 6.81 -16.28 -13.18
N HIS A 80 6.17 -15.37 -12.44
CA HIS A 80 6.25 -15.36 -10.98
C HIS A 80 5.79 -16.71 -10.47
N ASN A 81 6.74 -17.45 -9.89
CA ASN A 81 6.46 -18.75 -9.35
C ASN A 81 5.59 -18.59 -8.09
N LYS A 82 5.02 -19.70 -7.62
CA LYS A 82 4.26 -19.71 -6.37
C LYS A 82 5.02 -19.08 -5.19
N GLN A 83 6.34 -19.30 -5.08
CA GLN A 83 7.12 -18.81 -3.95
C GLN A 83 7.14 -17.29 -3.87
N ASP A 84 7.18 -16.60 -5.01
CA ASP A 84 7.12 -15.14 -5.05
C ASP A 84 5.76 -14.62 -4.55
N TRP A 85 4.66 -15.24 -4.97
CA TRP A 85 3.34 -14.91 -4.45
C TRP A 85 3.19 -15.21 -2.97
N MET A 86 3.80 -16.28 -2.47
CA MET A 86 3.80 -16.62 -1.04
C MET A 86 4.57 -15.60 -0.21
N LYS A 87 5.67 -15.02 -0.71
CA LYS A 87 6.37 -13.92 -0.03
C LYS A 87 5.45 -12.71 0.16
N ILE A 88 4.70 -12.35 -0.88
CA ILE A 88 3.72 -11.26 -0.84
C ILE A 88 2.60 -11.59 0.15
N HIS A 89 2.04 -12.79 0.09
CA HIS A 89 0.99 -13.21 1.03
C HIS A 89 1.45 -13.16 2.48
N ASN A 90 2.63 -13.70 2.78
CA ASN A 90 3.21 -13.69 4.12
C ASN A 90 3.51 -12.26 4.61
N PHE A 91 3.96 -11.38 3.70
CA PHE A 91 4.14 -9.97 4.03
C PHE A 91 2.83 -9.32 4.46
N TYR A 92 1.73 -9.55 3.73
CA TYR A 92 0.41 -9.03 4.09
C TYR A 92 -0.10 -9.58 5.41
N GLN A 93 0.04 -10.89 5.64
CA GLN A 93 -0.38 -11.49 6.90
C GLN A 93 0.37 -10.86 8.07
N LYS A 94 1.69 -10.71 7.94
CA LYS A 94 2.52 -10.05 8.95
C LYS A 94 2.15 -8.57 9.13
N LEU A 95 1.86 -7.86 8.04
CA LEU A 95 1.42 -6.47 8.11
C LEU A 95 0.10 -6.36 8.89
N GLU A 96 -0.88 -7.20 8.58
CA GLU A 96 -2.16 -7.25 9.29
C GLU A 96 -1.99 -7.62 10.77
N ASP A 97 -1.15 -8.61 11.07
CA ASP A 97 -0.85 -9.00 12.45
C ASP A 97 -0.16 -7.86 13.21
N ASN A 98 0.76 -7.13 12.57
CA ASN A 98 1.39 -5.94 13.14
C ASN A 98 0.36 -4.84 13.44
N TRP A 99 -0.59 -4.60 12.52
CA TRP A 99 -1.68 -3.65 12.75
C TRP A 99 -2.58 -4.07 13.91
N ARG A 100 -2.97 -5.35 14.00
CA ARG A 100 -3.82 -5.88 15.07
C ARG A 100 -3.13 -5.88 16.44
N SER A 101 -1.81 -6.08 16.48
CA SER A 101 -1.01 -6.13 17.70
C SER A 101 -0.39 -4.78 18.10
N ALA A 102 -0.64 -3.72 17.33
CA ALA A 102 0.02 -2.42 17.46
C ALA A 102 1.56 -2.49 17.41
N SER A 103 2.10 -3.50 16.72
CA SER A 103 3.54 -3.66 16.50
C SER A 103 4.00 -2.70 15.39
N CYS A 104 4.30 -1.46 15.77
CA CYS A 104 4.77 -0.42 14.86
C CYS A 104 6.12 0.16 15.27
N ARG A 105 6.92 0.55 14.28
CA ARG A 105 8.16 1.31 14.52
C ARG A 105 7.79 2.78 14.60
N GLN A 106 8.01 3.38 15.76
CA GLN A 106 7.80 4.81 15.96
C GLN A 106 9.07 5.60 15.59
N GLN A 107 8.90 6.69 14.86
CA GLN A 107 9.94 7.68 14.58
C GLN A 107 9.39 9.06 14.94
N LYS A 108 10.24 9.90 15.53
CA LYS A 108 9.84 11.21 16.05
C LYS A 108 10.56 12.32 15.30
N ILE A 109 9.79 13.30 14.83
CA ILE A 109 10.29 14.57 14.32
C ILE A 109 10.06 15.62 15.42
N VAL A 110 11.11 16.34 15.80
CA VAL A 110 10.97 17.48 16.72
C VAL A 110 10.56 18.70 15.89
N ASN A 111 9.35 19.20 16.14
CA ASN A 111 8.79 20.35 15.43
C ASN A 111 8.01 21.25 16.39
N TYR A 112 7.61 22.44 15.94
CA TYR A 112 6.58 23.23 16.59
C TYR A 112 5.25 22.45 16.63
N LYS A 113 4.27 22.98 17.37
CA LYS A 113 2.92 22.39 17.44
C LYS A 113 2.22 22.46 16.08
N ALA A 114 2.41 21.44 15.25
CA ALA A 114 1.79 21.34 13.95
C ALA A 114 0.26 21.26 14.09
N LYS A 115 -0.43 21.98 13.21
CA LYS A 115 -1.90 22.02 13.13
C LYS A 115 -2.43 20.99 12.16
N CYS A 116 -1.75 20.85 11.03
CA CYS A 116 -2.05 19.87 10.00
C CYS A 116 -0.74 19.40 9.35
N PHE A 117 -0.83 18.25 8.68
CA PHE A 117 0.26 17.71 7.89
C PHE A 117 -0.32 16.98 6.68
N SER A 118 0.46 16.89 5.62
CA SER A 118 0.20 15.98 4.49
C SER A 118 1.52 15.33 4.07
N MET A 119 1.47 14.25 3.31
CA MET A 119 2.64 13.48 2.94
C MET A 119 2.45 12.81 1.59
N ASN A 120 3.48 12.85 0.75
CA ASN A 120 3.54 12.12 -0.50
C ASN A 120 4.59 10.99 -0.45
N THR A 121 5.02 10.50 -1.61
CA THR A 121 5.98 9.40 -1.70
C THR A 121 7.37 9.74 -1.13
N THR A 122 7.77 11.01 -1.17
CA THR A 122 9.14 11.46 -0.85
C THR A 122 9.24 12.42 0.33
N LYS A 123 8.18 13.18 0.61
CA LYS A 123 8.19 14.33 1.51
C LYS A 123 7.01 14.31 2.47
N ILE A 124 7.24 14.91 3.64
CA ILE A 124 6.21 15.22 4.63
C ILE A 124 6.13 16.75 4.70
N PHE A 125 4.91 17.28 4.71
CA PHE A 125 4.63 18.71 4.87
C PHE A 125 3.90 18.92 6.18
N THR A 126 4.34 19.89 6.97
CA THR A 126 3.69 20.25 8.24
C THR A 126 3.41 21.74 8.24
N ALA A 127 2.23 22.17 8.66
CA ALA A 127 1.96 23.59 8.92
C ALA A 127 1.64 23.84 10.38
N GLY A 128 1.97 25.05 10.83
CA GLY A 128 1.62 25.54 12.16
C GLY A 128 1.97 27.01 12.31
N TYR A 129 1.69 27.52 13.50
CA TYR A 129 1.78 28.94 13.80
C TYR A 129 2.83 29.17 14.88
N VAL A 130 3.82 30.00 14.58
CA VAL A 130 4.94 30.33 15.48
C VAL A 130 5.12 31.84 15.42
N GLU A 131 5.15 32.50 16.57
CA GLU A 131 5.43 33.95 16.67
C GLU A 131 4.61 34.84 15.70
N ASN A 132 3.31 34.57 15.60
CA ASN A 132 2.39 35.28 14.70
C ASN A 132 2.60 35.08 13.19
N GLN A 133 3.40 34.07 12.80
CA GLN A 133 3.63 33.70 11.42
C GLN A 133 3.19 32.27 11.15
N CYS A 134 2.58 32.05 9.99
CA CYS A 134 2.30 30.71 9.50
C CYS A 134 3.55 30.13 8.87
N ILE A 135 4.00 28.97 9.38
CA ILE A 135 5.19 28.27 8.89
C ILE A 135 4.76 26.92 8.34
N ILE A 136 5.12 26.66 7.09
CA ILE A 136 5.07 25.33 6.47
C ILE A 136 6.49 24.78 6.42
N LYS A 137 6.72 23.59 6.96
CA LYS A 137 8.00 22.88 6.83
C LYS A 137 7.86 21.66 5.94
N THR A 138 8.88 21.45 5.11
CA THR A 138 9.04 20.26 4.29
C THR A 138 10.13 19.38 4.90
N TRP A 139 9.84 18.11 5.06
CA TRP A 139 10.73 17.11 5.62
C TRP A 139 10.95 15.99 4.62
N ASN A 140 12.17 15.47 4.57
CA ASN A 140 12.45 14.25 3.83
C ASN A 140 11.77 13.05 4.51
N ARG A 141 10.96 12.25 3.80
CA ARG A 141 10.25 11.12 4.40
C ARG A 141 11.18 9.99 4.87
N LYS A 142 12.34 9.82 4.24
CA LYS A 142 13.29 8.74 4.56
C LYS A 142 14.24 9.13 5.68
N SER A 143 14.87 10.29 5.58
CA SER A 143 15.87 10.76 6.55
C SER A 143 15.27 11.55 7.71
N LEU A 144 14.03 12.03 7.57
CA LEU A 144 13.32 12.88 8.53
C LEU A 144 14.00 14.23 8.81
N HIS A 145 14.92 14.65 7.94
CA HIS A 145 15.54 15.97 8.00
C HIS A 145 14.64 17.05 7.41
N CYS A 146 14.65 18.24 8.02
CA CYS A 146 13.99 19.42 7.51
C CYS A 146 14.73 19.92 6.27
N GLU A 147 14.04 19.98 5.14
CA GLU A 147 14.62 20.41 3.86
C GLU A 147 14.37 21.90 3.61
N ARG A 148 13.14 22.37 3.87
CA ARG A 148 12.71 23.74 3.57
C ARG A 148 11.67 24.25 4.56
N ASN A 149 11.65 25.57 4.73
CA ASN A 149 10.61 26.29 5.47
C ASN A 149 10.00 27.34 4.54
N PHE A 150 8.68 27.41 4.49
CA PHE A 150 7.92 28.46 3.84
C PHE A 150 7.20 29.26 4.91
N THR A 151 7.18 30.57 4.75
CA THR A 151 6.47 31.50 5.63
C THR A 151 5.48 32.27 4.80
N ASP A 152 4.24 32.35 5.27
CA ASP A 152 3.26 33.26 4.71
C ASP A 152 3.33 34.59 5.47
N GLU A 153 3.50 35.69 4.75
CA GLU A 153 3.52 37.05 5.33
C GLU A 153 2.10 37.52 5.67
N ASP A 154 1.10 36.95 4.99
CA ASP A 154 -0.29 37.20 5.30
C ASP A 154 -0.65 36.46 6.59
N LYS A 155 -1.43 37.12 7.47
CA LYS A 155 -1.90 36.58 8.76
C LYS A 155 -2.97 35.50 8.58
N LEU A 156 -2.72 34.59 7.65
CA LEU A 156 -3.55 33.46 7.29
C LEU A 156 -3.21 32.28 8.18
N HIS A 157 -4.25 31.65 8.75
CA HIS A 157 -4.08 30.43 9.51
C HIS A 157 -4.39 29.23 8.62
N ILE A 158 -3.37 28.43 8.30
CA ILE A 158 -3.58 27.19 7.56
C ILE A 158 -4.35 26.20 8.45
N VAL A 159 -5.49 25.74 7.94
CA VAL A 159 -6.39 24.81 8.63
C VAL A 159 -6.26 23.41 8.06
N SER A 160 -6.06 23.30 6.75
CA SER A 160 -5.91 22.02 6.08
C SER A 160 -4.86 22.11 4.97
N MET A 161 -4.26 20.97 4.67
CA MET A 161 -3.30 20.82 3.60
C MET A 161 -3.48 19.47 2.95
N ASP A 162 -3.31 19.42 1.64
CA ASP A 162 -3.17 18.18 0.91
C ASP A 162 -2.08 18.30 -0.17
N CYS A 163 -1.44 17.19 -0.48
CA CYS A 163 -0.40 17.16 -1.51
C CYS A 163 -0.49 15.89 -2.35
N ASP A 164 -0.17 16.04 -3.62
CA ASP A 164 0.27 14.94 -4.47
C ASP A 164 1.81 14.98 -4.63
N ASP A 165 2.34 14.34 -5.67
CA ASP A 165 3.79 14.33 -5.92
C ASP A 165 4.32 15.65 -6.49
N ASP A 166 3.47 16.50 -7.08
CA ASP A 166 3.85 17.73 -7.80
C ASP A 166 3.41 19.01 -7.08
N LEU A 167 2.24 19.00 -6.46
CA LEU A 167 1.56 20.16 -5.91
C LEU A 167 1.23 19.99 -4.42
N LEU A 168 1.32 21.11 -3.71
CA LEU A 168 0.84 21.26 -2.35
C LEU A 168 -0.30 22.29 -2.36
N VAL A 169 -1.46 21.88 -1.90
CA VAL A 169 -2.63 22.75 -1.73
C VAL A 169 -2.83 23.04 -0.26
N THR A 170 -2.86 24.33 0.08
CA THR A 170 -3.11 24.81 1.44
C THR A 170 -4.46 25.51 1.49
N MET A 171 -5.26 25.20 2.50
CA MET A 171 -6.47 25.95 2.81
C MET A 171 -6.25 26.75 4.08
N SER A 172 -6.39 28.06 3.97
CA SER A 172 -6.24 29.01 5.07
C SER A 172 -7.54 29.74 5.39
N ILE A 173 -7.62 30.24 6.61
CA ILE A 173 -8.69 31.14 7.06
C ILE A 173 -8.02 32.44 7.52
N ASP A 174 -8.61 33.58 7.15
CA ASP A 174 -8.22 34.87 7.68
C ASP A 174 -8.29 34.86 9.21
N ALA A 175 -7.19 35.24 9.87
CA ALA A 175 -7.26 35.56 11.29
C ALA A 175 -8.32 36.64 11.48
N TRP A 176 -9.40 36.32 12.21
CA TRP A 176 -10.50 37.24 12.52
C TRP A 176 -9.94 38.60 12.93
N ARG A 177 -10.05 39.60 12.05
CA ARG A 177 -9.86 41.00 12.44
C ARG A 177 -11.18 41.43 13.08
N PRO A 178 -11.25 41.77 14.38
CA PRO A 178 -12.42 42.46 14.90
C PRO A 178 -12.55 43.78 14.13
N ARG A 179 -13.50 43.86 13.20
CA ARG A 179 -13.86 45.09 12.47
C ARG A 179 -14.69 45.97 13.40
N PHE A 180 -14.09 46.52 14.44
CA PHE A 180 -14.69 47.59 15.25
C PHE A 180 -13.60 48.54 15.75
N THR A 181 -13.37 49.60 14.98
CA THR A 181 -12.95 50.93 15.44
C THR A 181 -13.54 51.95 14.49
#